data_AF-A0A846SK90-F1
#
_entry.id   AF-A0A846SK90-F1
#
_cell.length_a   1.000
_cell.length_b   1.000
_cell.length_c   1.000
_cell.angle_alpha   90.00
_cell.angle_beta   90.00
_cell.angle_gamma   90.00
#
_symmetry.space_group_name_H-M   'P 1'
#
loop_
_entity.id
_entity.type
_entity.pdbx_description
1 polymer ?
#
loop_
_entity_poly.entity_id
_entity_poly.type
_entity_poly.pdbx_seq_one_letter_code
_entity_poly.pdbx_strand_id
1 'polypeptide(L)'
;MVTIRRFEERAARSYTEAKIGGYCHLNLGEEATVVGLMAALEPTDYVYANYREHGYALARGISPERAMAELYGRTDGVSRGWGGSMHMFDPGVRFMGGYGIVGGQVPLATGTALAIDYRGGSEAVVCLMGDGTTNIGAFHESLNIAALWGLPIVYVVNNNGLGMGTTVEQSSAEPELHKRAGSYRMDSVRVDGSDPLAVLDATRDALASARAGRPFLLEAMTGRMKGHSVVDPARYRSPEESAAARAADPVAAFAATLRERGVLDADEVAAIDADVTAEVAAAAAFADASPHPDVSTLFDYTYATPVANDSRRLPGEALFPAPPRPLAHSGAEARR
;
A
#
# COMPACT_ATOMS: atom_id res chain seq x y z
N MET A 1 15.01 -4.36 4.22
CA MET A 1 14.40 -5.34 3.30
C MET A 1 13.95 -6.60 4.03
N VAL A 2 14.80 -7.26 4.82
CA VAL A 2 14.46 -8.49 5.57
C VAL A 2 13.22 -8.31 6.47
N THR A 3 13.10 -7.18 7.18
CA THR A 3 11.89 -6.84 7.98
C THR A 3 10.61 -6.91 7.17
N ILE A 4 10.58 -6.31 5.97
CA ILE A 4 9.43 -6.35 5.07
C ILE A 4 9.16 -7.80 4.65
N ARG A 5 10.17 -8.53 4.18
CA ARG A 5 10.04 -9.93 3.77
C ARG A 5 9.40 -10.80 4.85
N ARG A 6 9.95 -10.77 6.07
CA ARG A 6 9.48 -11.61 7.18
C ARG A 6 8.10 -11.18 7.68
N PHE A 7 7.83 -9.88 7.72
CA PHE A 7 6.50 -9.35 8.05
C PHE A 7 5.45 -9.85 7.06
N GLU A 8 5.73 -9.74 5.76
CA GLU A 8 4.83 -10.14 4.68
C GLU A 8 4.59 -11.66 4.66
N GLU A 9 5.63 -12.47 4.89
CA GLU A 9 5.49 -13.92 5.04
C GLU A 9 4.64 -14.28 6.27
N ARG A 10 4.78 -13.55 7.38
CA ARG A 10 3.92 -13.72 8.55
C ARG A 10 2.49 -13.29 8.25
N ALA A 11 2.27 -12.17 7.56
CA ALA A 11 0.95 -11.71 7.15
C ALA A 11 0.25 -12.78 6.28
N ALA A 12 0.96 -13.35 5.30
CA ALA A 12 0.44 -14.44 4.45
C ALA A 12 0.00 -15.68 5.26
N ARG A 13 0.82 -16.10 6.25
CA ARG A 13 0.45 -17.21 7.17
C ARG A 13 -0.78 -16.85 8.00
N SER A 14 -0.80 -15.66 8.58
CA SER A 14 -1.89 -15.18 9.46
C SER A 14 -3.21 -15.05 8.71
N TYR A 15 -3.17 -14.68 7.43
CA TYR A 15 -4.34 -14.70 6.55
C TYR A 15 -4.91 -16.12 6.39
N THR A 16 -4.04 -17.11 6.17
CA THR A 16 -4.43 -18.52 6.05
C THR A 16 -4.97 -19.08 7.39
N GLU A 17 -4.48 -18.56 8.51
CA GLU A 17 -4.99 -18.81 9.87
C GLU A 17 -6.32 -18.08 10.16
N ALA A 18 -6.90 -17.37 9.18
CA ALA A 18 -8.11 -16.56 9.30
C ALA A 18 -8.04 -15.45 10.36
N LYS A 19 -6.82 -14.95 10.66
CA LYS A 19 -6.62 -13.82 11.58
C LYS A 19 -6.81 -12.46 10.89
N ILE A 20 -6.64 -12.41 9.57
CA ILE A 20 -6.77 -11.20 8.76
C ILE A 20 -8.08 -11.29 7.98
N GLY A 21 -8.94 -10.28 8.15
CA GLY A 21 -10.19 -10.13 7.39
C GLY A 21 -9.96 -9.35 6.09
N GLY A 22 -10.84 -9.58 5.09
CA GLY A 22 -10.83 -8.83 3.84
C GLY A 22 -9.74 -9.27 2.85
N TYR A 23 -9.22 -8.33 2.07
CA TYR A 23 -8.13 -8.57 1.12
C TYR A 23 -6.77 -8.28 1.77
N CYS A 24 -5.75 -9.04 1.39
CA CYS A 24 -4.38 -8.83 1.84
C CYS A 24 -3.42 -8.84 0.65
N HIS A 25 -2.66 -7.75 0.48
CA HIS A 25 -1.80 -7.51 -0.68
C HIS A 25 -0.36 -7.29 -0.23
N LEU A 26 0.51 -8.25 -0.57
CA LEU A 26 1.86 -8.34 -0.03
C LEU A 26 2.91 -7.64 -0.90
N ASN A 27 3.90 -6.94 -0.33
CA ASN A 27 5.08 -6.42 -1.05
C ASN A 27 6.16 -7.48 -1.35
N LEU A 28 5.83 -8.78 -1.37
CA LEU A 28 6.81 -9.84 -1.65
C LEU A 28 7.40 -9.71 -3.07
N GLY A 29 8.71 -9.44 -3.12
CA GLY A 29 9.49 -9.16 -4.34
C GLY A 29 9.64 -7.68 -4.66
N GLU A 30 8.98 -6.80 -3.93
CA GLU A 30 9.06 -5.34 -4.09
C GLU A 30 9.96 -4.68 -3.03
N GLU A 31 10.65 -5.47 -2.19
CA GLU A 31 11.33 -4.96 -0.99
C GLU A 31 12.46 -3.97 -1.32
N ALA A 32 13.16 -4.17 -2.44
CA ALA A 32 14.22 -3.26 -2.89
C ALA A 32 13.64 -1.89 -3.29
N THR A 33 12.58 -1.89 -4.12
CA THR A 33 11.84 -0.68 -4.46
C THR A 33 11.39 0.07 -3.21
N VAL A 34 10.77 -0.63 -2.26
CA VAL A 34 10.27 -0.03 -1.02
C VAL A 34 11.39 0.66 -0.25
N VAL A 35 12.49 -0.04 0.05
CA VAL A 35 13.56 0.55 0.88
C VAL A 35 14.33 1.64 0.14
N GLY A 36 14.56 1.47 -1.17
CA GLY A 36 15.27 2.47 -1.99
C GLY A 36 14.51 3.78 -2.04
N LEU A 37 13.19 3.71 -2.27
CA LEU A 37 12.32 4.89 -2.22
C LEU A 37 12.36 5.54 -0.84
N MET A 38 12.03 4.78 0.21
CA MET A 38 11.85 5.35 1.56
C MET A 38 13.14 5.91 2.15
N ALA A 39 14.31 5.36 1.80
CA ALA A 39 15.61 5.87 2.24
C ALA A 39 16.00 7.23 1.62
N ALA A 40 15.33 7.65 0.55
CA ALA A 40 15.56 8.96 -0.07
C ALA A 40 14.78 10.10 0.59
N LEU A 41 13.70 9.80 1.31
CA LEU A 41 12.76 10.79 1.83
C LEU A 41 13.26 11.43 3.12
N GLU A 42 12.90 12.69 3.31
CA GLU A 42 13.01 13.35 4.60
C GLU A 42 11.84 12.95 5.53
N PRO A 43 11.99 13.03 6.86
CA PRO A 43 10.88 12.83 7.80
C PRO A 43 9.71 13.82 7.61
N THR A 44 9.97 14.94 6.93
CA THR A 44 9.01 15.97 6.57
C THR A 44 8.22 15.66 5.29
N ASP A 45 8.68 14.74 4.45
CA ASP A 45 7.94 14.43 3.22
C ASP A 45 6.65 13.65 3.49
N TYR A 46 5.68 13.77 2.59
CA TYR A 46 4.42 13.04 2.68
C TYR A 46 4.43 11.83 1.76
N VAL A 47 3.93 10.69 2.25
CA VAL A 47 3.80 9.46 1.45
C VAL A 47 2.32 9.12 1.29
N TYR A 48 1.89 8.93 0.04
CA TYR A 48 0.59 8.39 -0.31
C TYR A 48 0.79 7.06 -1.01
N ALA A 49 0.14 5.99 -0.54
CA ALA A 49 0.30 4.65 -1.09
C ALA A 49 -0.98 4.11 -1.74
N ASN A 50 -0.85 3.05 -2.54
CA ASN A 50 -2.00 2.22 -2.92
C ASN A 50 -2.23 1.15 -1.83
N TYR A 51 -3.13 0.20 -2.07
CA TYR A 51 -3.43 -0.89 -1.14
C TYR A 51 -2.29 -1.89 -0.86
N ARG A 52 -1.14 -1.81 -1.55
CA ARG A 52 0.01 -2.71 -1.36
C ARG A 52 1.13 -1.96 -0.63
N GLU A 53 0.88 -1.73 0.65
CA GLU A 53 1.54 -0.65 1.39
C GLU A 53 2.35 -1.06 2.61
N HIS A 54 2.29 -2.32 3.05
CA HIS A 54 2.83 -2.71 4.37
C HIS A 54 4.32 -2.40 4.46
N GLY A 55 5.08 -2.72 3.41
CA GLY A 55 6.49 -2.40 3.37
C GLY A 55 6.77 -0.90 3.49
N TYR A 56 5.98 -0.06 2.82
CA TYR A 56 6.12 1.39 2.84
C TYR A 56 5.75 1.97 4.21
N ALA A 57 4.66 1.48 4.82
CA ALA A 57 4.24 1.84 6.16
C ALA A 57 5.34 1.55 7.20
N LEU A 58 5.90 0.34 7.17
CA LEU A 58 6.99 -0.08 8.05
C LEU A 58 8.25 0.76 7.83
N ALA A 59 8.67 0.93 6.58
CA ALA A 59 9.85 1.72 6.24
C ALA A 59 9.68 3.22 6.54
N ARG A 60 8.43 3.71 6.60
CA ARG A 60 8.14 5.09 7.02
C ARG A 60 8.15 5.28 8.54
N GLY A 61 8.14 4.18 9.32
CA GLY A 61 8.27 4.20 10.77
C GLY A 61 7.03 3.77 11.54
N ILE A 62 6.00 3.22 10.88
CA ILE A 62 4.91 2.53 11.59
C ILE A 62 5.49 1.26 12.19
N SER A 63 5.27 1.03 13.49
CA SER A 63 5.84 -0.14 14.16
C SER A 63 5.25 -1.45 13.62
N PRO A 64 6.04 -2.53 13.52
CA PRO A 64 5.53 -3.84 13.11
C PRO A 64 4.38 -4.34 13.98
N GLU A 65 4.42 -4.08 15.29
CA GLU A 65 3.34 -4.41 16.23
C GLU A 65 2.01 -3.75 15.84
N ARG A 66 2.00 -2.43 15.64
CA ARG A 66 0.79 -1.69 15.26
C ARG A 66 0.32 -2.01 13.85
N ALA A 67 1.25 -2.25 12.92
CA ALA A 67 0.92 -2.69 11.57
C ALA A 67 0.26 -4.08 11.58
N MET A 68 0.81 -5.05 12.32
CA MET A 68 0.24 -6.39 12.42
C MET A 68 -1.11 -6.39 13.15
N ALA A 69 -1.24 -5.59 14.21
CA ALA A 69 -2.52 -5.39 14.91
C ALA A 69 -3.59 -4.79 13.98
N GLU A 70 -3.21 -3.87 13.08
CA GLU A 70 -4.11 -3.35 12.05
C GLU A 70 -4.59 -4.44 11.10
N LEU A 71 -3.67 -5.29 10.61
CA LEU A 71 -4.03 -6.42 9.75
C LEU A 71 -5.03 -7.38 10.43
N TYR A 72 -4.89 -7.57 11.73
CA TYR A 72 -5.74 -8.47 12.52
C TYR A 72 -7.08 -7.82 12.93
N GLY A 73 -7.33 -6.57 12.53
CA GLY A 73 -8.53 -5.84 12.91
C GLY A 73 -8.61 -5.57 14.41
N ARG A 74 -7.49 -5.18 15.02
CA ARG A 74 -7.35 -4.93 16.47
C ARG A 74 -7.27 -3.45 16.79
N THR A 75 -7.79 -3.07 17.95
CA THR A 75 -7.91 -1.65 18.36
C THR A 75 -6.56 -0.94 18.52
N ASP A 76 -5.50 -1.69 18.81
CA ASP A 76 -4.12 -1.18 18.90
C ASP A 76 -3.44 -1.02 17.53
N GLY A 77 -4.16 -1.35 16.45
CA GLY A 77 -3.74 -1.11 15.07
C GLY A 77 -3.47 0.37 14.78
N VAL A 78 -2.65 0.64 13.76
CA VAL A 78 -2.28 2.01 13.38
C VAL A 78 -3.50 2.90 13.07
N SER A 79 -4.53 2.31 12.45
CA SER A 79 -5.84 2.90 12.13
C SER A 79 -6.95 2.26 12.99
N ARG A 80 -6.61 1.75 14.19
CA ARG A 80 -7.51 1.11 15.16
C ARG A 80 -8.19 -0.17 14.69
N GLY A 81 -7.60 -0.85 13.71
CA GLY A 81 -8.11 -2.10 13.16
C GLY A 81 -9.27 -1.93 12.18
N TRP A 82 -9.58 -0.70 11.78
CA TRP A 82 -10.67 -0.42 10.83
C TRP A 82 -10.22 -0.36 9.38
N GLY A 83 -8.96 0.02 9.16
CA GLY A 83 -8.38 0.14 7.83
C GLY A 83 -7.95 -1.21 7.25
N GLY A 84 -7.49 -2.11 8.11
CA GLY A 84 -6.99 -3.42 7.71
C GLY A 84 -5.79 -3.32 6.77
N SER A 85 -5.67 -4.29 5.86
CA SER A 85 -4.50 -4.42 4.98
C SER A 85 -4.34 -3.32 3.93
N MET A 86 -5.35 -2.51 3.66
CA MET A 86 -5.35 -1.59 2.51
C MET A 86 -5.47 -0.11 2.89
N HIS A 87 -5.54 0.20 4.19
CA HIS A 87 -5.77 1.55 4.71
C HIS A 87 -4.98 1.85 6.00
N MET A 88 -3.70 1.50 6.04
CA MET A 88 -2.79 1.96 7.09
C MET A 88 -2.56 3.46 6.95
N PHE A 89 -2.77 4.23 8.03
CA PHE A 89 -2.66 5.69 8.00
C PHE A 89 -2.04 6.21 9.30
N ASP A 90 -0.96 6.97 9.22
CA ASP A 90 -0.34 7.60 10.40
C ASP A 90 0.21 9.00 10.04
N PRO A 91 -0.48 10.08 10.44
CA PRO A 91 -0.03 11.43 10.15
C PRO A 91 1.23 11.81 10.96
N GLY A 92 1.53 11.11 12.05
CA GLY A 92 2.72 11.35 12.88
C GLY A 92 4.02 11.04 12.14
N VAL A 93 3.99 10.05 11.25
CA VAL A 93 5.10 9.73 10.32
C VAL A 93 4.83 10.21 8.89
N ARG A 94 3.79 11.04 8.69
CA ARG A 94 3.35 11.55 7.37
C ARG A 94 3.09 10.44 6.34
N PHE A 95 2.62 9.29 6.81
CA PHE A 95 2.11 8.22 5.97
C PHE A 95 0.60 8.40 5.80
N MET A 96 0.21 8.99 4.67
CA MET A 96 -1.12 9.54 4.42
C MET A 96 -2.09 8.53 3.80
N GLY A 97 -1.86 7.24 4.06
CA GLY A 97 -2.83 6.21 3.78
C GLY A 97 -2.45 5.26 2.65
N GLY A 98 -2.99 4.06 2.78
CA GLY A 98 -3.31 3.17 1.68
C GLY A 98 -4.70 3.42 1.15
N TYR A 99 -4.82 3.28 -0.15
CA TYR A 99 -6.06 3.50 -0.86
C TYR A 99 -6.45 2.23 -1.61
N GLY A 100 -7.49 1.56 -1.10
CA GLY A 100 -8.15 0.41 -1.74
C GLY A 100 -8.77 0.72 -3.09
N ILE A 101 -9.22 1.97 -3.31
CA ILE A 101 -9.70 2.42 -4.61
C ILE A 101 -8.49 2.77 -5.48
N VAL A 102 -8.35 2.07 -6.60
CA VAL A 102 -7.24 2.28 -7.55
C VAL A 102 -7.16 3.74 -7.96
N GLY A 103 -6.07 4.40 -7.57
CA GLY A 103 -5.75 5.79 -7.87
C GLY A 103 -6.53 6.83 -7.07
N GLY A 104 -7.30 6.42 -6.05
CA GLY A 104 -7.96 7.36 -5.13
C GLY A 104 -6.98 8.27 -4.38
N GLN A 105 -5.73 7.82 -4.21
CA GLN A 105 -4.66 8.59 -3.58
C GLN A 105 -4.11 9.71 -4.48
N VAL A 106 -4.20 9.58 -5.80
CA VAL A 106 -3.45 10.43 -6.75
C VAL A 106 -3.90 11.89 -6.69
N PRO A 107 -5.21 12.22 -6.73
CA PRO A 107 -5.66 13.60 -6.53
C PRO A 107 -5.36 14.15 -5.13
N LEU A 108 -5.40 13.29 -4.09
CA LEU A 108 -5.16 13.71 -2.70
C LEU A 108 -3.69 14.05 -2.46
N ALA A 109 -2.77 13.25 -3.01
CA ALA A 109 -1.35 13.54 -3.00
C ALA A 109 -1.06 14.86 -3.74
N THR A 110 -1.69 15.07 -4.90
CA THR A 110 -1.57 16.31 -5.69
C THR A 110 -2.08 17.52 -4.91
N GLY A 111 -3.22 17.39 -4.23
CA GLY A 111 -3.77 18.44 -3.38
C GLY A 111 -2.86 18.78 -2.20
N THR A 112 -2.16 17.79 -1.63
CA THR A 112 -1.16 18.02 -0.59
C THR A 112 0.06 18.77 -1.13
N ALA A 113 0.51 18.43 -2.34
CA ALA A 113 1.59 19.15 -3.00
C ALA A 113 1.21 20.61 -3.30
N LEU A 114 -0.04 20.85 -3.73
CA LEU A 114 -0.60 22.19 -3.86
C LEU A 114 -0.61 22.94 -2.51
N ALA A 115 -1.00 22.27 -1.42
CA ALA A 115 -1.00 22.90 -0.11
C ALA A 115 0.42 23.28 0.37
N ILE A 116 1.43 22.49 0.02
CA ILE A 116 2.84 22.78 0.30
C ILE A 116 3.30 23.99 -0.51
N ASP A 117 3.02 24.04 -1.81
CA ASP A 117 3.36 25.18 -2.67
C ASP A 117 2.67 26.46 -2.18
N TYR A 118 1.36 26.39 -1.91
CA TYR A 118 0.55 27.54 -1.47
C TYR A 118 1.07 28.18 -0.18
N ARG A 119 1.70 27.41 0.72
CA ARG A 119 2.28 27.90 1.97
C ARG A 119 3.78 28.21 1.88
N GLY A 120 4.40 28.02 0.72
CA GLY A 120 5.85 28.19 0.53
C GLY A 120 6.68 27.17 1.32
N GLY A 121 6.19 25.95 1.47
CA GLY A 121 6.89 24.87 2.17
C GLY A 121 8.01 24.24 1.33
N SER A 122 8.96 23.60 2.00
CA SER A 122 10.08 22.91 1.35
C SER A 122 9.88 21.40 1.23
N GLU A 123 8.77 20.88 1.75
CA GLU A 123 8.46 19.45 1.75
C GLU A 123 8.14 18.93 0.35
N ALA A 124 8.17 17.62 0.17
CA ALA A 124 7.78 16.95 -1.06
C ALA A 124 6.71 15.90 -0.78
N VAL A 125 5.96 15.55 -1.81
CA VAL A 125 4.99 14.46 -1.78
C VAL A 125 5.48 13.32 -2.66
N VAL A 126 5.43 12.10 -2.15
CA VAL A 126 5.64 10.88 -2.94
C VAL A 126 4.32 10.15 -3.05
N CYS A 127 3.83 10.00 -4.28
CA CYS A 127 2.59 9.32 -4.58
C CYS A 127 2.88 7.96 -5.24
N LEU A 128 2.83 6.89 -4.45
CA LEU A 128 3.07 5.52 -4.88
C LEU A 128 1.81 4.93 -5.53
N MET A 129 1.98 4.27 -6.66
CA MET A 129 0.90 3.58 -7.38
C MET A 129 1.41 2.36 -8.13
N GLY A 130 0.49 1.51 -8.60
CA GLY A 130 0.83 0.39 -9.48
C GLY A 130 0.66 0.76 -10.95
N ASP A 131 1.21 -0.04 -11.85
CA ASP A 131 1.12 0.11 -13.31
C ASP A 131 -0.33 0.32 -13.79
N GLY A 132 -1.28 -0.51 -13.35
CA GLY A 132 -2.69 -0.38 -13.71
C GLY A 132 -3.37 0.94 -13.30
N THR A 133 -2.79 1.68 -12.34
CA THR A 133 -3.32 3.02 -11.94
C THR A 133 -3.12 4.05 -13.05
N THR A 134 -2.11 3.87 -13.91
CA THR A 134 -1.74 4.85 -14.94
C THR A 134 -2.77 4.99 -16.07
N ASN A 135 -3.82 4.17 -16.08
CA ASN A 135 -4.87 4.15 -17.09
C ASN A 135 -6.18 4.84 -16.65
N ILE A 136 -6.23 5.42 -15.44
CA ILE A 136 -7.41 6.15 -14.95
C ILE A 136 -7.32 7.65 -15.29
N GLY A 137 -8.47 8.32 -15.44
CA GLY A 137 -8.52 9.76 -15.72
C GLY A 137 -7.80 10.61 -14.66
N ALA A 138 -7.98 10.27 -13.38
CA ALA A 138 -7.38 10.99 -12.25
C ALA A 138 -5.83 11.02 -12.30
N PHE A 139 -5.18 10.02 -12.90
CA PHE A 139 -3.73 10.04 -13.13
C PHE A 139 -3.36 11.17 -14.09
N HIS A 140 -4.01 11.23 -15.25
CA HIS A 140 -3.76 12.24 -16.27
C HIS A 140 -4.07 13.66 -15.80
N GLU A 141 -5.20 13.85 -15.11
CA GLU A 141 -5.60 15.14 -14.54
C GLU A 141 -4.58 15.65 -13.51
N SER A 142 -4.11 14.77 -12.63
CA SER A 142 -3.17 15.09 -11.56
C SER A 142 -1.77 15.43 -12.09
N LEU A 143 -1.26 14.66 -13.05
CA LEU A 143 0.03 14.96 -13.69
C LEU A 143 -0.02 16.31 -14.42
N ASN A 144 -1.12 16.59 -15.13
CA ASN A 144 -1.31 17.86 -15.82
C ASN A 144 -1.32 19.05 -14.85
N ILE A 145 -2.10 18.96 -13.76
CA ILE A 145 -2.17 20.02 -12.75
C ILE A 145 -0.82 20.22 -12.05
N ALA A 146 -0.16 19.13 -11.66
CA ALA A 146 1.14 19.22 -11.01
C ALA A 146 2.17 19.91 -11.90
N ALA A 147 2.25 19.54 -13.18
CA ALA A 147 3.17 20.16 -14.14
C ALA A 147 2.82 21.63 -14.42
N LEU A 148 1.52 21.95 -14.55
CA LEU A 148 1.05 23.31 -14.79
C LEU A 148 1.44 24.28 -13.66
N TRP A 149 1.42 23.80 -12.42
CA TRP A 149 1.69 24.63 -11.24
C TRP A 149 3.07 24.42 -10.62
N GLY A 150 3.89 23.53 -11.17
CA GLY A 150 5.22 23.24 -10.63
C GLY A 150 5.18 22.65 -9.21
N LEU A 151 4.24 21.74 -8.95
CA LEU A 151 4.02 21.21 -7.60
C LEU A 151 5.17 20.30 -7.10
N PRO A 152 5.50 20.30 -5.80
CA PRO A 152 6.56 19.49 -5.22
C PRO A 152 6.13 18.04 -5.01
N ILE A 153 5.89 17.32 -6.12
CA ILE A 153 5.43 15.93 -6.11
C ILE A 153 6.24 15.03 -7.04
N VAL A 154 6.54 13.83 -6.54
CA VAL A 154 7.04 12.70 -7.32
C VAL A 154 5.94 11.64 -7.39
N TYR A 155 5.49 11.35 -8.61
CA TYR A 155 4.62 10.20 -8.88
C TYR A 155 5.49 8.97 -9.11
N VAL A 156 5.23 7.89 -8.39
CA VAL A 156 6.02 6.68 -8.45
C VAL A 156 5.15 5.52 -8.90
N VAL A 157 5.45 4.97 -10.08
CA VAL A 157 4.80 3.79 -10.61
C VAL A 157 5.66 2.57 -10.25
N ASN A 158 5.21 1.78 -9.28
CA ASN A 158 5.78 0.49 -8.98
C ASN A 158 5.22 -0.53 -9.99
N ASN A 159 5.95 -0.70 -11.09
CA ASN A 159 5.52 -1.49 -12.23
C ASN A 159 5.95 -2.95 -12.05
N ASN A 160 5.02 -3.80 -11.66
CA ASN A 160 5.25 -5.25 -11.57
C ASN A 160 4.79 -6.02 -12.82
N GLY A 161 4.50 -5.29 -13.90
CA GLY A 161 4.05 -5.80 -15.19
C GLY A 161 2.58 -6.18 -15.26
N LEU A 162 1.82 -6.12 -14.15
CA LEU A 162 0.50 -6.75 -14.06
C LEU A 162 -0.53 -5.97 -13.22
N GLY A 163 -1.54 -5.45 -13.91
CA GLY A 163 -2.82 -5.02 -13.34
C GLY A 163 -3.70 -6.22 -13.00
N MET A 164 -3.50 -6.79 -11.81
CA MET A 164 -4.01 -8.12 -11.43
C MET A 164 -3.49 -9.20 -12.38
N GLY A 165 -4.20 -9.46 -13.48
CA GLY A 165 -3.81 -10.42 -14.52
C GLY A 165 -3.72 -9.83 -15.94
N THR A 166 -3.96 -8.53 -16.12
CA THR A 166 -3.79 -7.83 -17.40
C THR A 166 -2.38 -7.25 -17.48
N THR A 167 -1.65 -7.52 -18.55
CA THR A 167 -0.29 -6.97 -18.70
C THR A 167 -0.32 -5.48 -18.99
N VAL A 168 0.82 -4.81 -18.78
CA VAL A 168 0.97 -3.40 -19.15
C VAL A 168 0.68 -3.21 -20.64
N GLU A 169 1.26 -4.04 -21.51
CA GLU A 169 1.09 -3.97 -22.97
C GLU A 169 -0.37 -4.16 -23.42
N GLN A 170 -1.16 -4.93 -22.67
CA GLN A 170 -2.58 -5.14 -22.98
C GLN A 170 -3.46 -3.98 -22.51
N SER A 171 -3.00 -3.20 -21.54
CA SER A 171 -3.78 -2.12 -20.92
C SER A 171 -3.32 -0.73 -21.34
N SER A 172 -2.19 -0.63 -22.05
CA SER A 172 -1.46 0.61 -22.26
C SER A 172 -1.02 0.79 -23.70
N ALA A 173 -1.46 1.88 -24.34
CA ALA A 173 -1.01 2.23 -25.69
C ALA A 173 0.48 2.60 -25.73
N GLU A 174 0.98 3.24 -24.67
CA GLU A 174 2.40 3.41 -24.38
C GLU A 174 2.72 2.54 -23.15
N PRO A 175 3.41 1.39 -23.32
CA PRO A 175 3.74 0.47 -22.23
C PRO A 175 4.98 0.88 -21.43
N GLU A 176 5.83 1.78 -21.94
CA GLU A 176 6.91 2.36 -21.15
C GLU A 176 6.34 3.54 -20.36
N LEU A 177 5.77 3.24 -19.18
CA LEU A 177 4.85 4.13 -18.48
C LEU A 177 5.49 5.47 -18.09
N HIS A 178 6.80 5.49 -17.82
CA HIS A 178 7.52 6.74 -17.57
C HIS A 178 7.42 7.73 -18.75
N LYS A 179 7.31 7.27 -20.01
CA LYS A 179 7.22 8.15 -21.19
C LYS A 179 5.94 8.98 -21.22
N ARG A 180 4.89 8.53 -20.52
CA ARG A 180 3.60 9.25 -20.44
C ARG A 180 3.73 10.62 -19.79
N ALA A 181 4.75 10.84 -18.96
CA ALA A 181 5.08 12.15 -18.40
C ALA A 181 5.35 13.20 -19.49
N GLY A 182 5.87 12.77 -20.66
CA GLY A 182 6.19 13.66 -21.78
C GLY A 182 4.98 14.44 -22.30
N SER A 183 3.77 13.87 -22.23
CA SER A 183 2.51 14.55 -22.60
C SER A 183 2.23 15.80 -21.74
N TYR A 184 2.87 15.92 -20.57
CA TYR A 184 2.69 17.02 -19.63
C TYR A 184 3.93 17.91 -19.51
N ARG A 185 4.97 17.67 -20.34
CA ARG A 185 6.30 18.29 -20.19
C ARG A 185 6.91 18.04 -18.81
N MET A 186 6.65 16.85 -18.27
CA MET A 186 7.15 16.39 -16.98
C MET A 186 8.34 15.46 -17.21
N ASP A 187 9.42 15.66 -16.47
CA ASP A 187 10.59 14.78 -16.53
C ASP A 187 10.28 13.42 -15.92
N SER A 188 10.93 12.37 -16.44
CA SER A 188 10.72 11.02 -15.96
C SER A 188 11.92 10.11 -16.15
N VAL A 189 11.96 9.03 -15.36
CA VAL A 189 12.97 7.98 -15.49
C VAL A 189 12.34 6.62 -15.20
N ARG A 190 12.87 5.59 -15.86
CA ARG A 190 12.64 4.19 -15.50
C ARG A 190 13.91 3.62 -14.87
N VAL A 191 13.76 2.93 -13.75
CA VAL A 191 14.85 2.26 -13.03
C VAL A 191 14.56 0.79 -12.77
N ASP A 192 15.61 0.02 -12.53
CA ASP A 192 15.50 -1.32 -11.98
C ASP A 192 15.07 -1.23 -10.51
N GLY A 193 13.83 -1.61 -10.23
CA GLY A 193 13.25 -1.65 -8.88
C GLY A 193 13.82 -2.77 -8.00
N SER A 194 14.57 -3.70 -8.57
CA SER A 194 15.23 -4.79 -7.82
C SER A 194 16.58 -4.37 -7.25
N ASP A 195 17.13 -3.24 -7.69
CA ASP A 195 18.35 -2.63 -7.15
C ASP A 195 17.99 -1.47 -6.19
N PRO A 196 18.15 -1.66 -4.86
CA PRO A 196 17.77 -0.63 -3.89
C PRO A 196 18.62 0.64 -4.01
N LEU A 197 19.85 0.57 -4.53
CA LEU A 197 20.71 1.74 -4.71
C LEU A 197 20.30 2.54 -5.95
N ALA A 198 19.97 1.85 -7.05
CA ALA A 198 19.44 2.51 -8.26
C ALA A 198 18.13 3.26 -7.97
N VAL A 199 17.24 2.65 -7.18
CA VAL A 199 16.00 3.28 -6.74
C VAL A 199 16.27 4.46 -5.82
N LEU A 200 17.20 4.34 -4.86
CA LEU A 200 17.59 5.42 -3.97
C LEU A 200 18.09 6.65 -4.73
N ASP A 201 19.02 6.45 -5.65
CA ASP A 201 19.65 7.55 -6.39
C ASP A 201 18.62 8.25 -7.30
N ALA A 202 17.81 7.49 -8.05
CA ALA A 202 16.77 8.08 -8.89
C ALA A 202 15.67 8.80 -8.09
N THR A 203 15.35 8.30 -6.89
CA THR A 203 14.37 8.96 -6.01
C THR A 203 14.92 10.28 -5.47
N ARG A 204 16.22 10.35 -5.13
CA ARG A 204 16.88 11.60 -4.72
C ARG A 204 16.83 12.64 -5.83
N ASP A 205 17.15 12.24 -7.06
CA ASP A 205 17.10 13.14 -8.21
C ASP A 205 15.67 13.63 -8.49
N ALA A 206 14.69 12.72 -8.41
CA ALA A 206 13.28 13.06 -8.58
C ALA A 206 12.78 14.03 -7.50
N LEU A 207 13.13 13.80 -6.23
CA LEU A 207 12.80 14.70 -5.12
C LEU A 207 13.46 16.07 -5.27
N ALA A 208 14.74 16.11 -5.66
CA ALA A 208 15.44 17.37 -5.93
C ALA A 208 14.77 18.17 -7.07
N SER A 209 14.32 17.48 -8.13
CA SER A 209 13.53 18.09 -9.21
C SER A 209 12.20 18.64 -8.70
N ALA A 210 11.44 17.81 -7.96
CA ALA A 210 10.13 18.19 -7.43
C ALA A 210 10.23 19.42 -6.52
N ARG A 211 11.20 19.45 -5.60
CA ARG A 211 11.46 20.62 -4.73
C ARG A 211 11.89 21.87 -5.51
N ALA A 212 12.45 21.72 -6.71
CA ALA A 212 12.79 22.82 -7.61
C ALA A 212 11.60 23.29 -8.48
N GLY A 213 10.38 22.89 -8.16
CA GLY A 213 9.16 23.24 -8.89
C GLY A 213 8.97 22.47 -10.19
N ARG A 214 9.64 21.32 -10.32
CA ARG A 214 9.55 20.44 -11.50
C ARG A 214 9.09 19.06 -11.04
N PRO A 215 7.77 18.79 -10.99
CA PRO A 215 7.26 17.49 -10.61
C PRO A 215 7.84 16.40 -11.51
N PHE A 216 7.84 15.17 -11.01
CA PHE A 216 8.60 14.10 -11.64
C PHE A 216 7.80 12.79 -11.66
N LEU A 217 7.98 11.98 -12.71
CA LEU A 217 7.43 10.61 -12.78
C LEU A 217 8.57 9.59 -12.73
N LEU A 218 8.58 8.73 -11.72
CA LEU A 218 9.55 7.64 -11.59
C LEU A 218 8.84 6.30 -11.80
N GLU A 219 9.33 5.49 -12.73
CA GLU A 219 8.86 4.12 -12.95
C GLU A 219 9.90 3.14 -12.40
N ALA A 220 9.56 2.41 -11.34
CA ALA A 220 10.39 1.36 -10.78
C ALA A 220 9.91 0.01 -11.29
N MET A 221 10.75 -0.69 -12.07
CA MET A 221 10.43 -2.03 -12.57
C MET A 221 10.69 -3.07 -11.49
N THR A 222 9.64 -3.73 -11.00
CA THR A 222 9.73 -4.67 -9.87
C THR A 222 9.13 -6.04 -10.22
N GLY A 223 9.25 -7.01 -9.32
CA GLY A 223 8.70 -8.36 -9.48
C GLY A 223 7.71 -8.71 -8.38
N ARG A 224 6.46 -9.03 -8.74
CA ARG A 224 5.47 -9.55 -7.77
C ARG A 224 5.60 -11.06 -7.61
N MET A 225 6.13 -11.54 -6.48
CA MET A 225 6.37 -12.98 -6.26
C MET A 225 5.10 -13.81 -6.04
N LYS A 226 4.07 -13.22 -5.46
CA LYS A 226 2.77 -13.87 -5.18
C LYS A 226 1.70 -13.41 -6.17
N GLY A 227 0.49 -13.97 -6.07
CA GLY A 227 -0.67 -13.46 -6.79
C GLY A 227 -0.98 -12.01 -6.44
N HIS A 228 -2.02 -11.45 -7.05
CA HIS A 228 -2.46 -10.09 -6.80
C HIS A 228 -2.71 -9.83 -5.31
N SER A 229 -3.40 -10.76 -4.64
CA SER A 229 -3.63 -10.82 -3.20
C SER A 229 -3.33 -12.24 -2.69
N VAL A 230 -3.36 -12.46 -1.37
CA VAL A 230 -3.12 -13.79 -0.76
C VAL A 230 -4.04 -14.88 -1.32
N VAL A 231 -5.29 -14.54 -1.68
CA VAL A 231 -6.28 -15.48 -2.23
C VAL A 231 -6.18 -15.68 -3.74
N ASP A 232 -5.37 -14.90 -4.44
CA ASP A 232 -5.25 -15.00 -5.89
C ASP A 232 -4.28 -16.13 -6.27
N PRO A 233 -4.76 -17.21 -6.93
CA PRO A 233 -3.92 -18.32 -7.37
C PRO A 233 -2.98 -17.95 -8.54
N ALA A 234 -3.08 -16.74 -9.10
CA ALA A 234 -2.25 -16.24 -10.19
C ALA A 234 -2.31 -17.09 -11.48
N ARG A 235 -3.49 -17.60 -11.84
CA ARG A 235 -3.71 -18.49 -13.01
C ARG A 235 -3.39 -17.86 -14.37
N TYR A 236 -3.20 -16.53 -14.40
CA TYR A 236 -2.78 -15.79 -15.59
C TYR A 236 -1.27 -15.85 -15.83
N ARG A 237 -0.47 -16.42 -14.91
CA ARG A 237 0.97 -16.63 -15.10
C ARG A 237 1.29 -18.08 -15.40
N SER A 238 2.29 -18.30 -16.23
CA SER A 238 2.87 -19.62 -16.44
C SER A 238 3.70 -20.06 -15.21
N PRO A 239 3.95 -21.37 -15.06
CA PRO A 239 4.89 -21.88 -14.06
C PRO A 239 6.30 -21.28 -14.20
N GLU A 240 6.75 -21.03 -15.43
CA GLU A 240 8.05 -20.46 -15.75
C GLU A 240 8.14 -18.99 -15.30
N GLU A 241 7.13 -18.17 -15.60
CA GLU A 241 7.05 -16.78 -15.13
C GLU A 241 7.05 -16.71 -13.60
N SER A 242 6.30 -17.62 -12.97
CA SER A 242 6.25 -17.71 -11.51
C SER A 242 7.60 -18.15 -10.90
N ALA A 243 8.34 -19.02 -11.58
CA ALA A 243 9.68 -19.44 -11.15
C ALA A 243 10.71 -18.32 -11.34
N ALA A 244 10.65 -17.61 -12.47
CA ALA A 244 11.51 -16.46 -12.75
C ALA A 244 11.32 -15.34 -11.71
N ALA A 245 10.07 -15.00 -11.36
CA ALA A 245 9.76 -14.01 -10.32
C ALA A 245 10.32 -14.41 -8.94
N ARG A 246 10.35 -15.71 -8.60
CA ARG A 246 10.97 -16.20 -7.36
C ARG A 246 12.50 -16.18 -7.41
N ALA A 247 13.08 -16.48 -8.57
CA ALA A 247 14.53 -16.48 -8.75
C ALA A 247 15.12 -15.06 -8.71
N ALA A 248 14.35 -14.05 -9.13
CA ALA A 248 14.70 -12.64 -9.07
C ALA A 248 14.49 -12.03 -7.68
N ASP A 249 14.83 -12.75 -6.60
CA ASP A 249 14.62 -12.26 -5.23
C ASP A 249 15.58 -11.11 -4.88
N PRO A 250 15.06 -9.87 -4.67
CA PRO A 250 15.92 -8.72 -4.43
C PRO A 250 16.66 -8.81 -3.08
N VAL A 251 16.09 -9.50 -2.08
CA VAL A 251 16.72 -9.68 -0.76
C VAL A 251 17.95 -10.57 -0.90
N ALA A 252 17.80 -11.72 -1.57
CA ALA A 252 18.89 -12.65 -1.78
C ALA A 252 19.97 -12.05 -2.70
N ALA A 253 19.57 -11.39 -3.78
CA ALA A 253 20.49 -10.75 -4.72
C ALA A 253 21.34 -9.66 -4.06
N PHE A 254 20.71 -8.77 -3.28
CA PHE A 254 21.45 -7.70 -2.61
C PHE A 254 22.35 -8.23 -1.48
N ALA A 255 21.92 -9.25 -0.74
CA ALA A 255 22.77 -9.92 0.25
C ALA A 255 24.02 -10.55 -0.39
N ALA A 256 23.88 -11.19 -1.56
CA ALA A 256 25.03 -11.70 -2.31
C ALA A 256 26.00 -10.58 -2.72
N THR A 257 25.47 -9.46 -3.23
CA THR A 257 26.28 -8.30 -3.61
C THR A 257 27.04 -7.71 -2.41
N LEU A 258 26.40 -7.60 -1.24
CA LEU A 258 27.05 -7.09 -0.02
C LEU A 258 28.16 -8.03 0.46
N ARG A 259 27.96 -9.35 0.35
CA ARG A 259 28.97 -10.35 0.69
C ARG A 259 30.18 -10.34 -0.24
N GLU A 260 29.94 -10.24 -1.54
CA GLU A 260 31.02 -10.10 -2.53
C GLU A 260 31.87 -8.84 -2.29
N ARG A 261 31.25 -7.77 -1.78
CA ARG A 261 31.93 -6.52 -1.42
C ARG A 261 32.54 -6.52 -0.01
N GLY A 262 32.39 -7.60 0.76
CA GLY A 262 32.89 -7.70 2.14
C GLY A 262 32.20 -6.75 3.13
N VAL A 263 30.98 -6.29 2.83
CA VAL A 263 30.18 -5.43 3.72
C VAL A 263 29.38 -6.26 4.72
N LEU A 264 29.06 -7.50 4.36
CA LEU A 264 28.26 -8.41 5.15
C LEU A 264 28.85 -9.82 5.03
N ASP A 265 28.92 -10.58 6.11
CA ASP A 265 29.29 -12.00 6.08
C ASP A 265 28.08 -12.95 6.24
N ALA A 266 28.33 -14.26 6.24
CA ALA A 266 27.25 -15.25 6.35
C ALA A 266 26.62 -15.30 7.74
N ASP A 267 27.39 -15.04 8.79
CA ASP A 267 26.92 -15.06 10.17
C ASP A 267 26.07 -13.82 10.45
N GLU A 268 26.45 -12.66 9.91
CA GLU A 268 25.66 -11.43 9.98
C GLU A 268 24.33 -11.54 9.22
N VAL A 269 24.32 -12.16 8.03
CA VAL A 269 23.05 -12.47 7.32
C VAL A 269 22.13 -13.32 8.19
N ALA A 270 22.66 -14.37 8.81
CA ALA A 270 21.89 -15.27 9.66
C ALA A 270 21.39 -14.57 10.93
N ALA A 271 22.21 -13.70 11.53
CA ALA A 271 21.83 -12.91 12.70
C ALA A 271 20.69 -11.93 12.37
N ILE A 272 20.80 -11.18 11.27
CA ILE A 272 19.73 -10.27 10.81
C ILE A 272 18.42 -11.03 10.61
N ASP A 273 18.47 -12.21 9.98
CA ASP A 273 17.29 -13.02 9.75
C ASP A 273 16.64 -13.52 11.04
N ALA A 274 17.46 -13.98 11.99
CA ALA A 274 17.00 -14.45 13.29
C ALA A 274 16.37 -13.32 14.12
N ASP A 275 17.03 -12.16 14.19
CA ASP A 275 16.57 -11.00 14.95
C ASP A 275 15.23 -10.48 14.40
N VAL A 276 15.13 -10.31 13.08
CA VAL A 276 13.90 -9.87 12.43
C VAL A 276 12.80 -10.91 12.56
N THR A 277 13.12 -12.20 12.50
CA THR A 277 12.13 -13.26 12.70
C THR A 277 11.56 -13.21 14.12
N ALA A 278 12.39 -12.95 15.13
CA ALA A 278 11.94 -12.75 16.51
C ALA A 278 11.07 -11.50 16.66
N GLU A 279 11.47 -10.38 16.05
CA GLU A 279 10.70 -9.13 16.03
C GLU A 279 9.30 -9.33 15.42
N VAL A 280 9.20 -9.98 14.26
CA VAL A 280 7.91 -10.24 13.59
C VAL A 280 7.06 -11.23 14.39
N ALA A 281 7.67 -12.21 15.06
CA ALA A 281 6.95 -13.11 15.96
C ALA A 281 6.36 -12.34 17.16
N ALA A 282 7.13 -11.41 17.74
CA ALA A 282 6.65 -10.52 18.80
C ALA A 282 5.51 -9.63 18.31
N ALA A 283 5.60 -9.04 17.11
CA ALA A 283 4.53 -8.25 16.50
C ALA A 283 3.23 -9.05 16.32
N ALA A 284 3.32 -10.31 15.90
CA ALA A 284 2.15 -11.18 15.80
C ALA A 284 1.56 -11.55 17.17
N ALA A 285 2.41 -11.77 18.19
CA ALA A 285 1.96 -12.03 19.56
C ALA A 285 1.28 -10.79 20.18
N PHE A 286 1.82 -9.60 19.94
CA PHE A 286 1.21 -8.33 20.30
C PHE A 286 -0.19 -8.19 19.67
N ALA A 287 -0.30 -8.44 18.36
CA ALA A 287 -1.57 -8.39 17.65
C ALA A 287 -2.58 -9.43 18.18
N ASP A 288 -2.15 -10.64 18.52
CA ASP A 288 -3.00 -11.66 19.13
C ASP A 288 -3.51 -11.25 20.54
N ALA A 289 -2.67 -10.55 21.31
CA ALA A 289 -3.01 -10.05 22.65
C ALA A 289 -3.84 -8.75 22.61
N SER A 290 -3.84 -8.03 21.48
CA SER A 290 -4.56 -6.78 21.32
C SER A 290 -6.08 -7.02 21.33
N PRO A 291 -6.88 -6.13 21.93
CA PRO A 291 -8.32 -6.26 21.97
C PRO A 291 -8.94 -6.15 20.56
N HIS A 292 -10.10 -6.78 20.38
CA HIS A 292 -10.98 -6.46 19.26
C HIS A 292 -11.65 -5.10 19.49
N PRO A 293 -11.98 -4.34 18.42
CA PRO A 293 -12.79 -3.13 18.56
C PRO A 293 -14.18 -3.47 19.12
N ASP A 294 -14.71 -2.59 19.98
CA ASP A 294 -16.06 -2.72 20.51
C ASP A 294 -17.09 -2.25 19.48
N VAL A 295 -18.20 -2.97 19.33
CA VAL A 295 -19.28 -2.63 18.38
C VAL A 295 -19.83 -1.21 18.60
N SER A 296 -19.79 -0.72 19.84
CA SER A 296 -20.20 0.65 20.17
C SER A 296 -19.37 1.73 19.49
N THR A 297 -18.14 1.41 19.07
CA THR A 297 -17.23 2.33 18.35
C THR A 297 -17.44 2.33 16.84
N LEU A 298 -18.37 1.52 16.31
CA LEU A 298 -18.54 1.32 14.86
C LEU A 298 -18.79 2.62 14.08
N PHE A 299 -19.46 3.60 14.71
CA PHE A 299 -19.79 4.88 14.06
C PHE A 299 -18.84 6.02 14.47
N ASP A 300 -17.86 5.75 15.32
CA ASP A 300 -16.90 6.76 15.73
C ASP A 300 -16.12 7.28 14.51
N TYR A 301 -15.74 8.55 14.53
CA TYR A 301 -15.02 9.24 13.45
C TYR A 301 -15.73 9.33 12.09
N THR A 302 -17.00 8.94 11.97
CA THR A 302 -17.83 9.23 10.78
C THR A 302 -17.96 10.75 10.56
N TYR A 303 -18.08 11.50 11.67
CA TYR A 303 -18.07 12.96 11.70
C TYR A 303 -17.22 13.46 12.87
N ALA A 304 -16.65 14.65 12.74
CA ALA A 304 -15.87 15.29 13.80
C ALA A 304 -16.75 15.78 14.98
N THR A 305 -18.04 16.05 14.72
CA THR A 305 -19.02 16.49 15.72
C THR A 305 -20.36 15.77 15.49
N PRO A 306 -21.23 15.67 16.51
CA PRO A 306 -22.55 15.06 16.33
C PRO A 306 -23.34 15.74 15.21
N VAL A 307 -23.91 14.95 14.29
CA VAL A 307 -24.73 15.44 13.17
C VAL A 307 -26.13 14.87 13.30
N ALA A 308 -27.16 15.70 13.08
CA ALA A 308 -28.56 15.35 13.33
C ALA A 308 -29.07 14.14 12.51
N ASN A 309 -28.46 13.85 11.38
CA ASN A 309 -28.80 12.77 10.48
C ASN A 309 -27.74 11.64 10.45
N ASP A 310 -26.84 11.59 11.44
CA ASP A 310 -25.87 10.51 11.58
C ASP A 310 -26.58 9.18 11.93
N SER A 311 -26.48 8.22 11.01
CA SER A 311 -27.16 6.93 11.15
C SER A 311 -26.33 5.98 12.00
N ARG A 312 -26.81 5.65 13.20
CA ARG A 312 -26.20 4.64 14.09
C ARG A 312 -26.82 3.25 13.98
N ARG A 313 -27.42 2.98 12.82
CA ARG A 313 -28.08 1.71 12.51
C ARG A 313 -27.03 0.62 12.27
N LEU A 314 -27.10 -0.47 13.02
CA LEU A 314 -26.18 -1.59 12.85
C LEU A 314 -26.43 -2.35 11.54
N PRO A 315 -25.39 -3.00 10.95
CA PRO A 315 -25.56 -3.85 9.78
C PRO A 315 -26.65 -4.90 9.99
N GLY A 316 -27.62 -4.97 9.07
CA GLY A 316 -28.74 -5.92 9.13
C GLY A 316 -29.99 -5.41 9.85
N GLU A 317 -29.95 -4.26 10.52
CA GLU A 317 -31.16 -3.63 11.04
C GLU A 317 -32.05 -3.11 9.91
N ALA A 318 -33.36 -3.34 10.04
CA ALA A 318 -34.30 -2.98 8.99
C ALA A 318 -34.39 -1.46 8.77
N LEU A 319 -34.37 -1.04 7.50
CA LEU A 319 -34.55 0.36 7.13
C LEU A 319 -35.90 0.93 7.54
N PHE A 320 -36.91 0.07 7.48
CA PHE A 320 -38.30 0.33 7.82
C PHE A 320 -38.79 -0.75 8.79
N PRO A 321 -39.80 -0.46 9.63
CA PRO A 321 -40.49 -1.50 10.38
C PRO A 321 -40.96 -2.59 9.42
N ALA A 322 -40.82 -3.86 9.81
CA ALA A 322 -41.41 -4.93 9.03
C ALA A 322 -42.94 -4.68 8.92
N PRO A 323 -43.54 -4.78 7.73
CA PRO A 323 -44.99 -4.67 7.60
C PRO A 323 -45.64 -5.71 8.52
N PRO A 324 -46.78 -5.38 9.16
CA PRO A 324 -47.47 -6.34 10.02
C PRO A 324 -47.73 -7.62 9.22
N ARG A 325 -47.16 -8.74 9.68
CA ARG A 325 -47.49 -10.04 9.08
C ARG A 325 -48.97 -10.30 9.37
N PRO A 326 -49.76 -10.73 8.37
CA PRO A 326 -51.10 -11.23 8.65
C PRO A 326 -50.98 -12.28 9.75
N LEU A 327 -51.74 -12.13 10.84
CA LEU A 327 -51.87 -13.19 11.84
C LEU A 327 -52.28 -14.43 11.07
N ALA A 328 -51.47 -15.49 11.13
CA ALA A 328 -51.84 -16.77 10.55
C ALA A 328 -53.23 -17.09 11.12
N HIS A 329 -54.22 -17.19 10.23
CA HIS A 329 -55.57 -17.56 10.65
C HIS A 329 -55.45 -18.89 11.40
N SER A 330 -55.56 -18.85 12.73
CA SER A 330 -55.81 -20.03 13.56
C SER A 330 -57.26 -20.44 13.34
N GLY A 331 -57.61 -20.75 12.09
CA GLY A 331 -58.89 -21.30 11.67
C GLY A 331 -58.79 -22.82 11.71
N ALA A 332 -58.56 -23.36 12.90
CA ALA A 332 -58.94 -24.73 13.18
C ALA A 332 -60.48 -24.78 13.26
N GLU A 333 -61.14 -24.85 12.11
CA GLU A 333 -62.46 -25.48 12.05
C GLU A 333 -62.30 -26.85 11.41
N ALA A 334 -62.17 -27.83 12.29
CA ALA A 334 -62.50 -29.22 11.98
C ALA A 334 -63.91 -29.27 11.37
N ARG A 335 -64.02 -29.80 10.15
CA ARG A 335 -65.28 -30.36 9.65
C ARG A 335 -65.02 -31.81 9.26
N ARG A 336 -65.75 -32.67 9.97
CA ARG A 336 -65.92 -34.10 9.73
C ARG A 336 -66.61 -34.34 8.39
#